data_AF-A0A7S1H9N5-F1
#
_entry.id   AF-A0A7S1H9N5-F1
#
_cell.length_a   1.000
_cell.length_b   1.000
_cell.length_c   1.000
_cell.angle_alpha   90.00
_cell.angle_beta   90.00
_cell.angle_gamma   90.00
#
_symmetry.space_group_name_H-M   'P 1'
#
loop_
_entity.id
_entity.type
_entity.pdbx_description
1 polymer ?
#
loop_
_entity_poly.entity_id
_entity_poly.type
_entity_poly.pdbx_seq_one_letter_code
_entity_poly.pdbx_strand_id
1 'polypeptide(L)'
;GKVRGVPLRAVMPQQNRNTHGAQSHLPAQPPSNPPLQEDTAPCPSRPTRLGSRGFASIFPLVLAGCVLGGLEPVAAAGWHRAQIGASSVVVSAESLISITLSPSVDVPRGTQVVLTGLTGSITLSTASLRVSGPNFAKFSTAGAVWDQPNGVLTLEAAMLLPALCDVVVGVTLSNPESFAGGVVGPTASALPYIEAGAMDGTVLRAAFMAGWGDTPSLVESTSVRNMPNDITLTLTPNAPLHTGSTITVEGVRGAQSVVECGAGFACLAGETA
;
A
#
# COMPACT_ATOMS: atom_id res chain seq x y z
N GLY A 1 -12.80 -15.71 -42.12
CA GLY A 1 -13.78 -16.34 -41.20
C GLY A 1 -13.42 -16.01 -39.77
N LYS A 2 -14.35 -16.15 -38.80
CA LYS A 2 -14.11 -15.79 -37.39
C LYS A 2 -13.63 -17.02 -36.61
N VAL A 3 -12.32 -17.18 -36.44
CA VAL A 3 -11.73 -18.27 -35.65
C VAL A 3 -11.80 -17.90 -34.16
N ARG A 4 -12.30 -18.82 -33.32
CA ARG A 4 -12.33 -18.64 -31.86
C ARG A 4 -11.05 -19.20 -31.26
N GLY A 5 -10.33 -18.40 -30.48
CA GLY A 5 -9.26 -18.91 -29.62
C GLY A 5 -9.83 -19.86 -28.55
N VAL A 6 -9.20 -21.01 -28.36
CA VAL A 6 -9.53 -21.96 -27.29
C VAL A 6 -8.61 -21.66 -26.10
N PRO A 7 -9.13 -21.49 -24.87
CA PRO A 7 -8.28 -21.25 -23.71
C PRO A 7 -7.52 -22.53 -23.33
N LEU A 8 -6.19 -22.47 -23.30
CA LEU A 8 -5.35 -23.55 -22.80
C LEU A 8 -5.55 -23.71 -21.30
N ARG A 9 -6.00 -24.90 -20.89
CA ARG A 9 -6.25 -25.26 -19.49
C ARG A 9 -5.06 -26.05 -18.97
N ALA A 10 -4.22 -25.42 -18.13
CA ALA A 10 -3.13 -26.13 -17.47
C ALA A 10 -3.69 -27.19 -16.51
N VAL A 11 -3.29 -28.45 -16.71
CA VAL A 11 -3.63 -29.59 -15.83
C VAL A 11 -2.32 -30.18 -15.30
N MET A 12 -2.08 -30.05 -13.99
CA MET A 12 -0.94 -30.68 -13.34
C MET A 12 -1.19 -32.19 -13.16
N PRO A 13 -0.25 -33.08 -13.55
CA PRO A 13 -0.33 -34.49 -13.21
C PRO A 13 0.03 -34.72 -11.74
N GLN A 14 -0.87 -35.38 -11.00
CA GLN A 14 -0.59 -35.99 -9.70
C GLN A 14 -0.13 -37.44 -9.90
N GLN A 15 1.07 -37.79 -9.43
CA GLN A 15 1.38 -39.18 -9.07
C GLN A 15 2.47 -39.27 -7.98
N ASN A 16 2.62 -40.46 -7.39
CA ASN A 16 2.80 -40.58 -5.93
C ASN A 16 3.51 -41.91 -5.55
N ARG A 17 4.61 -41.84 -4.78
CA ARG A 17 5.39 -42.97 -4.17
C ARG A 17 6.08 -43.90 -5.21
N ASN A 18 7.14 -44.69 -4.93
CA ASN A 18 8.01 -44.99 -3.78
C ASN A 18 9.33 -45.64 -4.33
N THR A 19 10.43 -46.00 -3.64
CA THR A 19 10.84 -46.12 -2.21
C THR A 19 12.38 -46.11 -2.07
N HIS A 20 12.90 -45.92 -0.84
CA HIS A 20 14.21 -46.39 -0.30
C HIS A 20 15.56 -46.04 -0.97
N GLY A 21 16.54 -45.63 -0.16
CA GLY A 21 17.97 -45.61 -0.51
C GLY A 21 18.76 -44.54 0.27
N ALA A 22 19.32 -44.89 1.43
CA ALA A 22 19.98 -43.93 2.32
C ALA A 22 21.42 -43.58 1.88
N GLN A 23 21.81 -42.31 2.03
CA GLN A 23 23.07 -41.92 2.67
C GLN A 23 23.06 -40.44 3.11
N SER A 24 23.89 -40.09 4.08
CA SER A 24 23.84 -38.83 4.83
C SER A 24 25.00 -37.89 4.49
N HIS A 25 24.71 -36.70 3.98
CA HIS A 25 25.59 -35.53 4.12
C HIS A 25 24.75 -34.25 4.24
N LEU A 26 25.03 -33.46 5.29
CA LEU A 26 24.37 -32.18 5.53
C LEU A 26 25.07 -31.06 4.75
N PRO A 27 24.37 -30.29 3.89
CA PRO A 27 24.83 -28.96 3.51
C PRO A 27 24.63 -28.00 4.69
N ALA A 28 25.55 -27.07 4.90
CA ALA A 28 25.46 -26.08 5.97
C ALA A 28 24.27 -25.12 5.76
N GLN A 29 23.61 -24.71 6.84
CA GLN A 29 22.61 -23.65 6.76
C GLN A 29 23.28 -22.31 6.42
N PRO A 30 22.72 -21.49 5.51
CA PRO A 30 23.11 -20.09 5.41
C PRO A 30 22.74 -19.37 6.72
N PRO A 31 23.47 -18.31 7.11
CA PRO A 31 23.19 -17.59 8.35
C PRO A 31 21.78 -16.99 8.31
N SER A 32 21.02 -17.21 9.38
CA SER A 32 19.72 -16.56 9.58
C SER A 32 19.94 -15.05 9.72
N ASN A 33 19.54 -14.27 8.71
CA ASN A 33 19.38 -12.82 8.90
C ASN A 33 18.46 -12.58 10.11
N PRO A 34 18.83 -11.68 11.04
CA PRO A 34 17.86 -11.23 12.03
C PRO A 34 16.67 -10.59 11.31
N PRO A 35 15.44 -10.70 11.86
CA PRO A 35 14.32 -9.94 11.31
C PRO A 35 14.67 -8.45 11.37
N LEU A 36 14.25 -7.71 10.35
CA LEU A 36 14.31 -6.24 10.37
C LEU A 36 13.59 -5.76 11.62
N GLN A 37 14.32 -5.09 12.53
CA GLN A 37 13.68 -4.43 13.66
C GLN A 37 12.77 -3.34 13.11
N GLU A 38 11.47 -3.45 13.40
CA GLU A 38 10.55 -2.34 13.20
C GLU A 38 11.01 -1.18 14.09
N ASP A 39 11.58 -0.14 13.49
CA ASP A 39 12.02 1.07 14.18
C ASP A 39 10.81 1.98 14.52
N THR A 40 9.75 1.37 15.06
CA THR A 40 8.63 2.08 15.68
C THR A 40 9.10 2.56 17.05
N ALA A 41 9.88 3.63 17.05
CA ALA A 41 10.34 4.30 18.26
C ALA A 41 9.14 4.53 19.20
N PRO A 42 9.12 3.91 20.40
CA PRO A 42 7.95 3.99 21.28
C PRO A 42 7.75 5.44 21.74
N CYS A 43 6.49 5.90 21.73
CA CYS A 43 6.09 7.22 22.24
C CYS A 43 6.85 7.56 23.54
N PRO A 44 7.53 8.73 23.63
CA PRO A 44 8.33 9.08 24.80
C PRO A 44 7.47 9.02 26.06
N SER A 45 7.86 8.16 27.00
CA SER A 45 7.00 7.82 28.13
C SER A 45 6.79 9.02 29.04
N ARG A 46 5.53 9.45 29.16
CA ARG A 46 5.10 10.60 29.97
C ARG A 46 5.68 10.46 31.39
N PRO A 47 6.43 11.46 31.91
CA PRO A 47 7.12 11.33 33.19
C PRO A 47 6.13 11.11 34.33
N THR A 48 6.18 9.91 34.93
CA THR A 48 5.32 9.52 36.05
C THR A 48 5.76 10.24 37.33
N ARG A 49 4.78 10.59 38.19
CA ARG A 49 4.95 11.43 39.38
C ARG A 49 6.18 11.08 40.22
N LEU A 50 6.97 12.10 40.55
CA LEU A 50 8.00 12.03 41.60
C LEU A 50 7.33 11.76 42.96
N GLY A 51 7.72 10.66 43.62
CA GLY A 51 7.07 10.19 44.84
C GLY A 51 8.03 9.97 46.00
N SER A 52 8.22 10.99 46.85
CA SER A 52 8.74 10.83 48.21
C SER A 52 8.16 11.91 49.12
N ARG A 53 8.08 11.63 50.43
CA ARG A 53 7.39 12.49 51.41
C ARG A 53 8.37 13.45 52.09
N GLY A 54 8.35 14.71 51.70
CA GLY A 54 9.00 15.81 52.43
C GLY A 54 8.02 16.95 52.65
N PHE A 55 7.73 17.30 53.90
CA PHE A 55 6.96 18.50 54.24
C PHE A 55 7.89 19.72 54.20
N ALA A 56 8.00 20.35 53.03
CA ALA A 56 8.62 21.67 52.91
C ALA A 56 7.61 22.74 53.34
N SER A 57 7.89 23.45 54.44
CA SER A 57 7.18 24.69 54.76
C SER A 57 7.74 25.79 53.88
N ILE A 58 6.94 26.28 52.94
CA ILE A 58 7.30 27.37 52.04
C ILE A 58 6.48 28.59 52.47
N PHE A 59 7.16 29.70 52.78
CA PHE A 59 6.51 31.00 52.96
C PHE A 59 5.68 31.37 51.72
N PRO A 60 4.62 32.19 51.83
CA PRO A 60 3.76 32.53 50.70
C PRO A 60 4.51 33.36 49.65
N LEU A 61 5.20 32.66 48.75
CA LEU A 61 5.84 33.21 47.56
C LEU A 61 4.73 33.58 46.58
N VAL A 62 4.70 34.85 46.16
CA VAL A 62 3.77 35.31 45.13
C VAL A 62 4.19 34.69 43.80
N LEU A 63 3.51 33.59 43.42
CA LEU A 63 3.70 32.91 42.15
C LEU A 63 3.14 33.76 40.99
N ALA A 64 3.95 34.72 40.54
CA ALA A 64 3.69 35.47 39.32
C ALA A 64 3.83 34.53 38.10
N GLY A 65 2.69 34.09 37.56
CA GLY A 65 2.62 33.22 36.39
C GLY A 65 1.17 32.99 35.95
N CYS A 66 0.96 32.76 34.65
CA CYS A 66 -0.38 32.57 34.08
C CYS A 66 -0.92 31.16 34.37
N VAL A 67 -1.46 30.94 35.57
CA VAL A 67 -1.93 29.61 36.05
C VAL A 67 -3.00 28.97 35.14
N LEU A 68 -3.71 29.75 34.33
CA LEU A 68 -4.66 29.27 33.30
C LEU A 68 -4.45 29.93 31.91
N GLY A 69 -3.23 30.39 31.61
CA GLY A 69 -2.82 30.88 30.28
C GLY A 69 -3.27 32.30 29.89
N GLY A 70 -2.87 32.74 28.67
CA GLY A 70 -3.43 33.92 27.99
C GLY A 70 -2.66 35.24 28.07
N LEU A 71 -1.38 35.30 27.63
CA LEU A 71 -0.73 36.57 27.25
C LEU A 71 0.28 36.43 26.09
N GLU A 72 1.01 35.32 26.01
CA GLU A 72 1.62 34.89 24.74
C GLU A 72 0.52 34.35 23.81
N PRO A 73 0.63 34.53 22.47
CA PRO A 73 -0.20 33.78 21.54
C PRO A 73 0.17 32.30 21.66
N VAL A 74 -0.68 31.52 22.35
CA VAL A 74 -0.55 30.07 22.40
C VAL A 74 -0.48 29.57 20.97
N ALA A 75 0.65 28.97 20.58
CA ALA A 75 0.83 28.41 19.25
C ALA A 75 -0.34 27.47 18.96
N ALA A 76 -1.17 27.85 17.98
CA ALA A 76 -2.47 27.23 17.77
C ALA A 76 -2.31 25.72 17.60
N ALA A 77 -3.15 24.94 18.29
CA ALA A 77 -3.04 23.50 18.30
C ALA A 77 -3.12 22.96 16.86
N GLY A 78 -2.08 22.23 16.48
CA GLY A 78 -1.68 22.04 15.09
C GLY A 78 -1.07 20.67 14.87
N TRP A 79 -0.59 20.42 13.65
CA TRP A 79 0.20 19.24 13.36
C TRP A 79 1.68 19.52 13.60
N HIS A 80 2.31 18.74 14.48
CA HIS A 80 3.77 18.71 14.62
C HIS A 80 4.42 18.06 13.38
N ARG A 81 3.72 17.08 12.78
CA ARG A 81 4.03 16.50 11.48
C ARG A 81 2.70 16.21 10.76
N ALA A 82 2.61 16.57 9.49
CA ALA A 82 1.56 16.10 8.59
C ALA A 82 2.20 15.79 7.23
N GLN A 83 2.22 14.52 6.83
CA GLN A 83 2.86 14.06 5.60
C GLN A 83 1.93 13.09 4.85
N ILE A 84 1.97 13.16 3.52
CA ILE A 84 1.11 12.35 2.64
C ILE A 84 1.88 11.88 1.39
N GLY A 85 1.64 10.64 0.95
CA GLY A 85 2.27 10.07 -0.24
C GLY A 85 1.40 9.02 -0.92
N ALA A 86 1.72 8.72 -2.20
CA ALA A 86 0.98 7.79 -3.04
C ALA A 86 1.89 6.68 -3.58
N SER A 87 1.45 5.42 -3.55
CA SER A 87 2.27 4.28 -4.00
C SER A 87 2.37 4.12 -5.52
N SER A 88 1.43 4.71 -6.28
CA SER A 88 1.38 4.67 -7.74
C SER A 88 1.15 6.06 -8.32
N VAL A 89 1.78 6.33 -9.47
CA VAL A 89 1.56 7.53 -10.28
C VAL A 89 1.08 7.20 -11.71
N VAL A 90 0.47 6.03 -11.88
CA VAL A 90 -0.11 5.57 -13.15
C VAL A 90 -1.57 6.02 -13.29
N VAL A 91 -1.97 6.47 -14.47
CA VAL A 91 -3.35 6.85 -14.87
C VAL A 91 -4.33 5.73 -14.53
N SER A 92 -5.47 6.09 -13.92
CA SER A 92 -6.55 5.20 -13.47
C SER A 92 -6.18 4.06 -12.49
N ALA A 93 -4.91 3.90 -12.13
CA ALA A 93 -4.47 2.80 -11.28
C ALA A 93 -4.84 3.04 -9.80
N GLU A 94 -5.08 1.95 -9.07
CA GLU A 94 -5.16 2.00 -7.60
C GLU A 94 -3.81 2.43 -7.00
N SER A 95 -3.89 3.29 -5.97
CA SER A 95 -2.75 3.89 -5.29
C SER A 95 -3.02 3.90 -3.79
N LEU A 96 -2.11 3.35 -3.00
CA LEU A 96 -2.17 3.46 -1.55
C LEU A 96 -1.75 4.87 -1.16
N ILE A 97 -2.69 5.62 -0.61
CA ILE A 97 -2.49 6.96 -0.05
C ILE A 97 -2.06 6.79 1.40
N SER A 98 -0.76 6.87 1.64
CA SER A 98 -0.15 6.81 2.98
C SER A 98 -0.23 8.19 3.64
N ILE A 99 -0.69 8.22 4.89
CA ILE A 99 -0.94 9.41 5.69
C ILE A 99 -0.19 9.25 7.03
N THR A 100 0.66 10.21 7.37
CA THR A 100 1.35 10.28 8.67
C THR A 100 0.98 11.59 9.36
N LEU A 101 0.37 11.50 10.54
CA LEU A 101 -0.07 12.64 11.34
C LEU A 101 0.50 12.56 12.75
N SER A 102 1.09 13.65 13.23
CA SER A 102 1.60 13.80 14.60
C SER A 102 0.96 15.03 15.23
N PRO A 103 -0.04 14.88 16.10
CA PRO A 103 -0.79 16.01 16.64
C PRO A 103 0.03 16.74 17.72
N SER A 104 -0.05 18.07 17.81
CA SER A 104 0.66 18.82 18.86
C SER A 104 0.01 18.70 20.25
N VAL A 105 -1.21 18.14 20.32
CA VAL A 105 -2.02 17.92 21.52
C VAL A 105 -2.66 16.54 21.48
N ASP A 106 -3.11 16.02 22.62
CA ASP A 106 -3.87 14.76 22.67
C ASP A 106 -5.22 14.94 21.95
N VAL A 107 -5.49 14.17 20.88
CA VAL A 107 -6.78 14.18 20.16
C VAL A 107 -7.68 13.07 20.70
N PRO A 108 -8.83 13.39 21.33
CA PRO A 108 -9.71 12.39 21.95
C PRO A 108 -10.44 11.47 20.96
N ARG A 109 -10.90 10.33 21.49
CA ARG A 109 -11.84 9.42 20.82
C ARG A 109 -13.11 10.19 20.39
N GLY A 110 -13.61 9.86 19.20
CA GLY A 110 -14.81 10.46 18.59
C GLY A 110 -14.52 11.73 17.79
N THR A 111 -13.28 12.24 17.83
CA THR A 111 -12.86 13.36 16.96
C THR A 111 -12.82 12.88 15.51
N GLN A 112 -13.35 13.71 14.59
CA GLN A 112 -13.16 13.52 13.16
C GLN A 112 -11.86 14.20 12.72
N VAL A 113 -10.94 13.40 12.20
CA VAL A 113 -9.77 13.89 11.46
C VAL A 113 -10.19 14.02 10.00
N VAL A 114 -10.18 15.24 9.48
CA VAL A 114 -10.68 15.56 8.13
C VAL A 114 -9.52 16.00 7.26
N LEU A 115 -9.31 15.31 6.14
CA LEU A 115 -8.38 15.71 5.09
C LEU A 115 -9.17 16.32 3.92
N THR A 116 -8.72 17.46 3.39
CA THR A 116 -9.38 18.17 2.29
C THR A 116 -8.42 18.54 1.16
N GLY A 117 -8.95 18.72 -0.04
CA GLY A 117 -8.18 19.06 -1.25
C GLY A 117 -7.66 17.85 -2.03
N LEU A 118 -8.07 16.63 -1.69
CA LEU A 118 -7.69 15.37 -2.35
C LEU A 118 -8.43 15.18 -3.70
N THR A 119 -8.40 16.18 -4.57
CA THR A 119 -9.18 16.22 -5.81
C THR A 119 -8.58 15.35 -6.93
N GLY A 120 -9.41 15.02 -7.93
CA GLY A 120 -9.00 14.29 -9.13
C GLY A 120 -9.02 12.76 -9.03
N SER A 121 -9.18 12.17 -7.83
CA SER A 121 -9.42 10.73 -7.66
C SER A 121 -10.67 10.28 -8.41
N ILE A 122 -10.63 9.10 -9.03
CA ILE A 122 -11.79 8.47 -9.69
C ILE A 122 -12.50 7.43 -8.81
N THR A 123 -12.04 7.21 -7.57
CA THR A 123 -12.76 6.39 -6.60
C THR A 123 -14.07 7.06 -6.20
N LEU A 124 -15.21 6.43 -6.49
CA LEU A 124 -16.54 6.96 -6.13
C LEU A 124 -16.67 7.15 -4.60
N SER A 125 -17.45 8.16 -4.19
CA SER A 125 -17.73 8.42 -2.77
C SER A 125 -18.29 7.19 -2.04
N THR A 126 -17.86 6.97 -0.80
CA THR A 126 -18.30 5.84 0.04
C THR A 126 -18.25 6.21 1.52
N ALA A 127 -19.21 5.69 2.30
CA ALA A 127 -19.24 5.86 3.75
C ALA A 127 -18.34 4.87 4.50
N SER A 128 -17.65 3.97 3.79
CA SER A 128 -16.87 2.86 4.37
C SER A 128 -15.63 2.54 3.51
N LEU A 129 -14.76 3.54 3.28
CA LEU A 129 -13.46 3.31 2.66
C LEU A 129 -12.53 2.59 3.67
N ARG A 130 -11.88 1.51 3.25
CA ARG A 130 -11.05 0.70 4.14
C ARG A 130 -9.78 1.45 4.58
N VAL A 131 -9.62 1.60 5.89
CA VAL A 131 -8.37 2.08 6.51
C VAL A 131 -7.39 0.92 6.69
N SER A 132 -6.10 1.21 6.50
CA SER A 132 -4.97 0.27 6.59
C SER A 132 -3.74 0.96 7.20
N GLY A 133 -2.56 0.33 7.19
CA GLY A 133 -1.35 0.82 7.88
C GLY A 133 -1.27 0.42 9.36
N PRO A 134 -0.12 0.62 10.03
CA PRO A 134 0.15 0.07 11.37
C PRO A 134 -0.76 0.64 12.46
N ASN A 135 -1.31 1.85 12.27
CA ASN A 135 -2.20 2.48 13.24
C ASN A 135 -3.68 2.44 12.82
N PHE A 136 -4.09 1.59 11.87
CA PHE A 136 -5.49 1.50 11.43
C PHE A 136 -6.47 1.29 12.60
N ALA A 137 -6.07 0.49 13.61
CA ALA A 137 -6.86 0.21 14.80
C ALA A 137 -7.07 1.42 15.73
N LYS A 138 -6.39 2.57 15.50
CA LYS A 138 -6.70 3.84 16.17
C LYS A 138 -7.97 4.51 15.65
N PHE A 139 -8.47 4.09 14.48
CA PHE A 139 -9.62 4.69 13.78
C PHE A 139 -10.81 3.72 13.74
N SER A 140 -11.98 4.24 13.36
CA SER A 140 -13.24 3.48 13.35
C SER A 140 -13.19 2.27 12.42
N THR A 141 -13.64 1.12 12.91
CA THR A 141 -13.74 -0.13 12.14
C THR A 141 -14.84 -0.09 11.09
N ALA A 142 -15.71 0.95 11.10
CA ALA A 142 -16.62 1.26 10.00
C ALA A 142 -15.89 1.79 8.75
N GLY A 143 -14.62 2.18 8.85
CA GLY A 143 -13.82 2.77 7.78
C GLY A 143 -13.83 4.31 7.82
N ALA A 144 -13.29 4.91 6.76
CA ALA A 144 -13.33 6.34 6.52
C ALA A 144 -14.52 6.71 5.62
N VAL A 145 -15.06 7.92 5.79
CA VAL A 145 -15.98 8.50 4.81
C VAL A 145 -15.14 9.19 3.73
N TRP A 146 -15.34 8.81 2.48
CA TRP A 146 -14.70 9.39 1.31
C TRP A 146 -15.74 10.11 0.45
N ASP A 147 -15.51 11.38 0.16
CA ASP A 147 -16.36 12.22 -0.67
C ASP A 147 -15.58 12.81 -1.85
N GLN A 148 -15.72 12.15 -3.01
CA GLN A 148 -14.93 12.40 -4.21
C GLN A 148 -15.19 13.76 -4.88
N PRO A 149 -16.45 14.24 -5.06
CA PRO A 149 -16.70 15.57 -5.63
C PRO A 149 -16.03 16.72 -4.90
N ASN A 150 -15.88 16.62 -3.57
CA ASN A 150 -15.24 17.65 -2.74
C ASN A 150 -13.76 17.35 -2.42
N GLY A 151 -13.26 16.14 -2.74
CA GLY A 151 -11.90 15.72 -2.40
C GLY A 151 -11.66 15.64 -0.88
N VAL A 152 -12.64 15.10 -0.13
CA VAL A 152 -12.64 15.07 1.35
C VAL A 152 -12.58 13.63 1.87
N LEU A 153 -11.66 13.36 2.79
CA LEU A 153 -11.54 12.09 3.51
C LEU A 153 -11.68 12.33 5.01
N THR A 154 -12.70 11.73 5.63
CA THR A 154 -12.98 11.85 7.07
C THR A 154 -12.74 10.54 7.80
N LEU A 155 -11.86 10.58 8.80
CA LEU A 155 -11.44 9.48 9.66
C LEU A 155 -11.93 9.73 11.09
N GLU A 156 -12.76 8.85 11.68
CA GLU A 156 -13.13 8.95 13.09
C GLU A 156 -12.07 8.27 13.98
N ALA A 157 -11.55 8.98 14.99
CA ALA A 157 -10.63 8.43 15.97
C ALA A 157 -11.35 7.49 16.96
N ALA A 158 -11.13 6.18 16.86
CA ALA A 158 -11.73 5.17 17.75
C ALA A 158 -11.08 5.13 19.15
N MET A 159 -9.91 5.76 19.32
CA MET A 159 -9.21 5.94 20.59
C MET A 159 -8.40 7.24 20.58
N LEU A 160 -7.68 7.51 21.68
CA LEU A 160 -6.75 8.63 21.79
C LEU A 160 -5.65 8.58 20.71
N LEU A 161 -5.46 9.68 19.98
CA LEU A 161 -4.24 9.94 19.22
C LEU A 161 -3.33 10.80 20.12
N PRO A 162 -2.26 10.24 20.70
CA PRO A 162 -1.45 10.96 21.68
C PRO A 162 -0.58 12.04 21.05
N ALA A 163 -0.37 13.13 21.79
CA ALA A 163 0.47 14.25 21.36
C ALA A 163 1.90 13.81 20.99
N LEU A 164 2.44 14.40 19.92
CA LEU A 164 3.82 14.24 19.43
C LEU A 164 4.22 12.79 19.07
N CYS A 165 3.25 11.90 18.87
CA CYS A 165 3.47 10.57 18.31
C CYS A 165 2.94 10.48 16.88
N ASP A 166 3.76 9.94 15.97
CA ASP A 166 3.35 9.69 14.59
C ASP A 166 2.27 8.60 14.53
N VAL A 167 1.16 8.92 13.84
CA VAL A 167 0.04 8.03 13.54
C VAL A 167 0.03 7.79 12.03
N VAL A 168 0.40 6.58 11.62
CA VAL A 168 0.54 6.16 10.23
C VAL A 168 -0.62 5.25 9.82
N VAL A 169 -1.39 5.69 8.82
CA VAL A 169 -2.46 4.93 8.18
C VAL A 169 -2.40 5.06 6.67
N GLY A 170 -3.16 4.24 5.95
CA GLY A 170 -3.35 4.41 4.52
C GLY A 170 -4.74 4.02 4.04
N VAL A 171 -5.19 4.64 2.95
CA VAL A 171 -6.42 4.30 2.22
C VAL A 171 -6.11 4.11 0.75
N THR A 172 -6.80 3.20 0.06
CA THR A 172 -6.64 3.02 -1.39
C THR A 172 -7.54 4.02 -2.12
N LEU A 173 -6.96 4.85 -2.98
CA LEU A 173 -7.68 5.69 -3.94
C LEU A 173 -7.15 5.44 -5.36
N SER A 174 -8.01 5.60 -6.35
CA SER A 174 -7.71 5.44 -7.77
C SER A 174 -7.22 6.78 -8.34
N ASN A 175 -6.05 6.77 -8.97
CA ASN A 175 -5.48 7.94 -9.62
C ASN A 175 -6.38 8.51 -10.74
N PRO A 176 -6.21 9.78 -11.12
CA PRO A 176 -6.98 10.41 -12.20
C PRO A 176 -6.99 9.61 -13.51
N GLU A 177 -8.10 9.69 -14.25
CA GLU A 177 -8.31 9.04 -15.56
C GLU A 177 -7.52 9.65 -16.73
N SER A 178 -6.84 10.77 -16.49
CA SER A 178 -6.00 11.48 -17.45
C SER A 178 -4.76 12.05 -16.77
N PHE A 179 -3.78 12.52 -17.55
CA PHE A 179 -2.53 13.03 -16.99
C PHE A 179 -2.75 14.24 -16.06
N ALA A 180 -2.21 14.15 -14.84
CA ALA A 180 -2.41 15.12 -13.79
C ALA A 180 -1.12 15.34 -13.00
N GLY A 181 -0.81 16.61 -12.68
CA GLY A 181 0.40 16.99 -11.92
C GLY A 181 0.43 16.49 -10.48
N GLY A 182 -0.73 16.08 -9.94
CA GLY A 182 -0.92 15.65 -8.56
C GLY A 182 -1.39 16.78 -7.65
N VAL A 183 -2.01 16.39 -6.54
CA VAL A 183 -2.40 17.27 -5.43
C VAL A 183 -1.17 17.52 -4.56
N VAL A 184 -0.83 18.79 -4.36
CA VAL A 184 0.25 19.26 -3.47
C VAL A 184 -0.37 20.12 -2.38
N GLY A 185 0.07 19.93 -1.12
CA GLY A 185 -0.45 20.68 0.02
C GLY A 185 -1.94 20.50 0.33
N PRO A 186 -2.52 19.27 0.31
CA PRO A 186 -3.84 19.05 0.90
C PRO A 186 -3.78 19.38 2.40
N THR A 187 -4.91 19.71 3.03
CA THR A 187 -4.91 20.05 4.47
C THR A 187 -5.51 18.94 5.32
N ALA A 188 -5.06 18.82 6.56
CA ALA A 188 -5.65 17.99 7.60
C ALA A 188 -6.11 18.86 8.78
N SER A 189 -7.23 18.51 9.42
CA SER A 189 -7.68 19.10 10.68
C SER A 189 -8.22 18.02 11.63
N ALA A 190 -8.37 18.33 12.92
CA ALA A 190 -9.04 17.46 13.89
C ALA A 190 -9.85 18.33 14.88
N LEU A 191 -10.82 19.06 14.34
CA LEU A 191 -11.60 20.06 15.10
C LEU A 191 -12.43 19.41 16.23
N PRO A 192 -12.62 20.09 17.37
CA PRO A 192 -12.13 21.43 17.72
C PRO A 192 -10.69 21.46 18.29
N TYR A 193 -9.95 20.34 18.22
CA TYR A 193 -8.65 20.21 18.89
C TYR A 193 -7.46 20.68 18.06
N ILE A 194 -7.53 20.52 16.73
CA ILE A 194 -6.47 20.91 15.80
C ILE A 194 -7.05 21.59 14.56
N GLU A 195 -6.54 22.78 14.26
CA GLU A 195 -6.92 23.57 13.09
C GLU A 195 -6.38 22.98 11.76
N ALA A 196 -6.88 23.49 10.64
CA ALA A 196 -6.45 23.05 9.31
C ALA A 196 -4.97 23.43 9.04
N GLY A 197 -4.11 22.42 8.93
CA GLY A 197 -2.70 22.56 8.55
C GLY A 197 -2.39 21.83 7.23
N ALA A 198 -1.49 22.39 6.42
CA ALA A 198 -1.06 21.77 5.17
C ALA A 198 -0.22 20.51 5.42
N MET A 199 -0.41 19.50 4.59
CA MET A 199 0.38 18.26 4.57
C MET A 199 1.52 18.38 3.56
N ASP A 200 2.72 17.94 3.95
CA ASP A 200 3.88 17.81 3.06
C ASP A 200 3.75 16.55 2.17
N GLY A 201 4.22 16.65 0.93
CA GLY A 201 4.17 15.57 -0.08
C GLY A 201 3.23 15.81 -1.26
N THR A 202 2.91 14.75 -2.01
CA THR A 202 2.12 14.82 -3.25
C THR A 202 1.37 13.51 -3.49
N VAL A 203 0.10 13.60 -3.89
CA VAL A 203 -0.79 12.44 -4.14
C VAL A 203 -1.61 12.59 -5.41
N LEU A 204 -2.32 11.52 -5.82
CA LEU A 204 -3.24 11.51 -6.97
C LEU A 204 -2.61 12.06 -8.26
N ARG A 205 -1.31 11.80 -8.44
CA ARG A 205 -0.56 12.18 -9.64
C ARG A 205 -0.73 11.10 -10.70
N ALA A 206 -0.99 11.50 -11.94
CA ALA A 206 -1.10 10.61 -13.08
C ALA A 206 -0.06 11.02 -14.12
N ALA A 207 1.10 10.35 -14.12
CA ALA A 207 2.28 10.70 -14.91
C ALA A 207 2.65 9.65 -15.98
N PHE A 208 2.14 8.43 -15.86
CA PHE A 208 2.36 7.34 -16.83
C PHE A 208 1.04 6.64 -17.18
N MET A 209 0.93 6.09 -18.39
CA MET A 209 -0.18 5.20 -18.74
C MET A 209 0.09 3.78 -18.23
N ALA A 210 -0.96 3.00 -18.01
CA ALA A 210 -0.83 1.58 -17.67
C ALA A 210 -0.18 0.80 -18.83
N GLY A 211 0.78 -0.07 -18.51
CA GLY A 211 1.53 -0.85 -19.49
C GLY A 211 2.67 -1.66 -18.88
N TRP A 212 3.62 -2.09 -19.71
CA TRP A 212 4.84 -2.76 -19.27
C TRP A 212 5.92 -1.70 -18.96
N GLY A 213 6.58 -1.81 -17.81
CA GLY A 213 7.62 -0.88 -17.35
C GLY A 213 8.97 -1.19 -17.99
N ASP A 214 9.49 -2.40 -17.74
CA ASP A 214 10.61 -2.95 -18.51
C ASP A 214 10.13 -3.40 -19.90
N THR A 215 11.03 -3.40 -20.88
CA THR A 215 10.79 -4.03 -22.19
C THR A 215 10.46 -5.51 -21.99
N PRO A 216 9.26 -6.00 -22.39
CA PRO A 216 8.92 -7.42 -22.30
C PRO A 216 9.97 -8.30 -23.00
N SER A 217 10.47 -9.32 -22.30
CA SER A 217 11.45 -10.25 -22.86
C SER A 217 10.84 -11.63 -23.09
N LEU A 218 11.19 -12.23 -24.22
CA LEU A 218 10.81 -13.59 -24.59
C LEU A 218 12.10 -14.34 -24.91
N VAL A 219 12.30 -15.47 -24.22
CA VAL A 219 13.48 -16.33 -24.35
C VAL A 219 13.01 -17.75 -24.62
N GLU A 220 13.63 -18.42 -25.59
CA GLU A 220 13.38 -19.82 -25.89
C GLU A 220 14.48 -20.71 -25.30
N SER A 221 14.16 -21.93 -24.88
CA SER A 221 15.15 -22.87 -24.34
C SER A 221 16.00 -23.53 -25.42
N THR A 222 15.50 -23.62 -26.65
CA THR A 222 16.26 -24.15 -27.79
C THR A 222 15.71 -23.69 -29.15
N SER A 223 16.62 -23.37 -30.08
CA SER A 223 16.29 -23.09 -31.49
C SER A 223 16.40 -24.33 -32.40
N VAL A 224 16.62 -25.52 -31.82
CA VAL A 224 16.84 -26.76 -32.57
C VAL A 224 15.51 -27.33 -33.09
N ARG A 225 15.42 -27.51 -34.42
CA ARG A 225 14.25 -28.10 -35.09
C ARG A 225 13.85 -29.45 -34.48
N ASN A 226 12.54 -29.64 -34.27
CA ASN A 226 11.89 -30.83 -33.72
C ASN A 226 12.26 -31.17 -32.25
N MET A 227 12.95 -30.29 -31.53
CA MET A 227 13.12 -30.42 -30.07
C MET A 227 11.97 -29.73 -29.32
N PRO A 228 11.54 -30.25 -28.15
CA PRO A 228 10.70 -29.50 -27.23
C PRO A 228 11.38 -28.18 -26.82
N ASN A 229 10.61 -27.10 -26.75
CA ASN A 229 11.10 -25.75 -26.54
C ASN A 229 10.22 -25.01 -25.53
N ASP A 230 10.80 -24.57 -24.41
CA ASP A 230 10.12 -23.83 -23.36
C ASP A 230 10.27 -22.33 -23.65
N ILE A 231 9.14 -21.66 -23.87
CA ILE A 231 9.10 -20.21 -24.09
C ILE A 231 8.88 -19.50 -22.75
N THR A 232 9.94 -18.86 -22.25
CA THR A 232 9.91 -18.04 -21.04
C THR A 232 9.60 -16.59 -21.40
N LEU A 233 8.52 -16.05 -20.84
CA LEU A 233 8.09 -14.66 -21.02
C LEU A 233 8.24 -13.88 -19.71
N THR A 234 9.00 -12.79 -19.72
CA THR A 234 9.17 -11.89 -18.57
C THR A 234 8.35 -10.62 -18.79
N LEU A 235 7.46 -10.30 -17.86
CA LEU A 235 6.57 -9.14 -17.90
C LEU A 235 6.63 -8.37 -16.58
N THR A 236 7.05 -7.11 -16.62
CA THR A 236 7.00 -6.18 -15.48
C THR A 236 5.86 -5.18 -15.72
N PRO A 237 4.62 -5.43 -15.27
CA PRO A 237 3.56 -4.43 -15.38
C PRO A 237 3.82 -3.24 -14.45
N ASN A 238 3.54 -2.02 -14.92
CA ASN A 238 3.76 -0.79 -14.14
C ASN A 238 2.60 -0.45 -13.18
N ALA A 239 1.50 -1.22 -13.23
CA ALA A 239 0.33 -1.11 -12.37
C ALA A 239 -0.19 -2.52 -12.03
N PRO A 240 -1.01 -2.69 -10.96
CA PRO A 240 -1.59 -3.99 -10.61
C PRO A 240 -2.39 -4.61 -11.76
N LEU A 241 -2.14 -5.89 -12.05
CA LEU A 241 -3.01 -6.70 -12.91
C LEU A 241 -4.02 -7.42 -12.02
N HIS A 242 -5.31 -7.16 -12.25
CA HIS A 242 -6.39 -7.71 -11.44
C HIS A 242 -6.80 -9.12 -11.92
N THR A 243 -7.43 -9.90 -11.04
CA THR A 243 -7.93 -11.24 -11.37
C THR A 243 -8.89 -11.20 -12.56
N GLY A 244 -8.54 -11.90 -13.64
CA GLY A 244 -9.31 -11.91 -14.89
C GLY A 244 -8.76 -11.00 -16.00
N SER A 245 -7.66 -10.27 -15.76
CA SER A 245 -6.91 -9.60 -16.84
C SER A 245 -6.41 -10.62 -17.88
N THR A 246 -6.75 -10.40 -19.15
CA THR A 246 -6.24 -11.18 -20.29
C THR A 246 -4.93 -10.59 -20.79
N ILE A 247 -3.88 -11.41 -20.85
CA ILE A 247 -2.61 -11.06 -21.49
C ILE A 247 -2.59 -11.68 -22.89
N THR A 248 -2.66 -10.85 -23.93
CA THR A 248 -2.51 -11.31 -25.32
C THR A 248 -1.04 -11.25 -25.72
N VAL A 249 -0.47 -12.38 -26.14
CA VAL A 249 0.86 -12.45 -26.74
C VAL A 249 0.69 -12.76 -28.23
N GLU A 250 1.03 -11.79 -29.08
CA GLU A 250 0.97 -11.95 -30.54
C GLU A 250 2.36 -12.23 -31.12
N GLY A 251 2.41 -12.63 -32.40
CA GLY A 251 3.68 -12.84 -33.11
C GLY A 251 4.36 -14.20 -32.88
N VAL A 252 3.97 -14.96 -31.84
CA VAL A 252 4.39 -16.37 -31.67
C VAL A 252 3.89 -17.20 -32.85
N ARG A 253 4.81 -17.78 -33.63
CA ARG A 253 4.56 -18.50 -34.88
C ARG A 253 5.48 -19.73 -34.98
N GLY A 254 5.11 -20.69 -35.83
CA GLY A 254 5.93 -21.88 -36.09
C GLY A 254 5.89 -22.96 -34.99
N ALA A 255 5.10 -22.77 -33.94
CA ALA A 255 4.90 -23.76 -32.90
C ALA A 255 4.24 -25.04 -33.47
N GLN A 256 4.89 -26.18 -33.28
CA GLN A 256 4.35 -27.50 -33.61
C GLN A 256 3.89 -28.19 -32.32
N SER A 257 2.58 -28.23 -32.09
CA SER A 257 2.01 -28.98 -30.98
C SER A 257 2.17 -30.48 -31.21
N VAL A 258 2.95 -31.16 -30.37
CA VAL A 258 2.96 -32.62 -30.33
C VAL A 258 1.60 -33.07 -29.78
N VAL A 259 0.73 -33.56 -30.67
CA VAL A 259 -0.50 -34.25 -30.25
C VAL A 259 -0.08 -35.62 -29.71
N GLU A 260 -0.27 -35.84 -28.41
CA GLU A 260 -0.09 -37.16 -27.81
C GLU A 260 -1.18 -38.13 -28.31
N CYS A 261 -0.92 -38.78 -29.45
CA CYS A 261 -1.63 -39.99 -29.83
C CYS A 261 -1.31 -41.07 -28.79
N GLY A 262 -2.30 -41.42 -27.97
CA GLY A 262 -2.10 -42.27 -26.79
C GLY A 262 -1.40 -43.60 -27.09
N ALA A 263 -0.27 -43.82 -26.41
CA ALA A 263 0.43 -45.10 -26.23
C ALA A 263 0.52 -46.01 -27.48
N GLY A 264 1.34 -45.63 -28.47
CA GLY A 264 1.85 -46.60 -29.45
C GLY A 264 2.56 -46.04 -30.67
N PHE A 265 2.08 -44.93 -31.23
CA PHE A 265 2.57 -44.42 -32.53
C PHE A 265 2.71 -42.89 -32.52
N ALA A 266 3.87 -42.41 -32.98
CA ALA A 266 4.13 -40.98 -33.16
C ALA A 266 3.57 -40.51 -34.51
N CYS A 267 2.44 -39.82 -34.49
CA CYS A 267 1.91 -39.13 -35.67
C CYS A 267 2.63 -37.79 -35.86
N LEU A 268 3.36 -37.64 -36.97
CA LEU A 268 3.86 -36.34 -37.40
C LEU A 268 2.68 -35.47 -37.86
N ALA A 269 2.29 -34.49 -37.05
CA ALA A 269 1.29 -33.47 -37.39
C ALA A 269 1.87 -32.45 -38.39
N GLY A 270 2.09 -32.90 -39.63
CA GLY A 270 2.56 -32.07 -40.73
C GLY A 270 1.45 -31.30 -41.42
N GLU A 271 0.95 -30.23 -40.80
CA GLU A 271 0.14 -29.23 -41.51
C GLU A 271 1.00 -28.00 -41.88
N THR A 272 1.19 -27.80 -43.19
CA THR A 272 1.89 -26.64 -43.76
C THR A 272 0.92 -25.81 -44.61
N ALA A 273 0.36 -24.76 -44.02
CA ALA A 273 -0.26 -23.63 -44.72
C ALA A 273 -0.39 -22.41 -43.76
#